data_AF-A0A051TRF8-F1
#
_entry.id   AF-A0A051TRF8-F1
#
_cell.length_a   1.000
_cell.length_b   1.000
_cell.length_c   1.000
_cell.angle_alpha   90.00
_cell.angle_beta   90.00
_cell.angle_gamma   90.00
#
_symmetry.space_group_name_H-M   'P 1'
#
loop_
_entity.id
_entity.type
_entity.pdbx_description
1 polymer ?
#
loop_
_entity_poly.entity_id
_entity_poly.type
_entity_poly.pdbx_seq_one_letter_code
_entity_poly.pdbx_strand_id
1 'polypeptide(L)'
;MQLESLDERLRTDIWNLLYNELFKPYARTAPYSLQSFWWHHFARPAEEYNDGRVASLVRQTIIEGQWYEVYDLLEFIASETPGHSGALLNILNAILEVNRAGYRIVAGQVVEITDETELESIRNAAAQPAGSPVRQHIEKAVQLFADRDNPQYANSIKESISAVEAAARDISGKPSAVLGSALDEIAKQVAPVHPALLKGWKAIYGFTSDSGGIRHADTQGSIPATQELAQYFLVTCSAMVNLLTTLQAKP
;
A
#
# COMPACT_ATOMS: atom_id res chain seq x y z
N MET A 1 -4.32 7.48 -19.72
CA MET A 1 -4.32 6.71 -18.47
C MET A 1 -5.77 6.36 -18.20
N GLN A 2 -6.06 5.13 -17.81
CA GLN A 2 -7.42 4.64 -17.62
C GLN A 2 -7.76 4.73 -16.13
N LEU A 3 -8.45 5.79 -15.71
CA LEU A 3 -8.86 6.01 -14.32
C LEU A 3 -10.25 5.40 -14.11
N GLU A 4 -11.29 6.02 -14.67
CA GLU A 4 -12.67 5.56 -14.48
C GLU A 4 -13.16 4.65 -15.63
N SER A 5 -12.26 3.83 -16.18
CA SER A 5 -12.56 2.96 -17.32
C SER A 5 -11.56 1.81 -17.44
N LEU A 6 -11.96 0.69 -18.07
CA LEU A 6 -11.03 -0.32 -18.58
C LEU A 6 -11.41 -0.67 -20.02
N ASP A 7 -10.46 -0.52 -20.94
CA ASP A 7 -10.58 -0.93 -22.33
C ASP A 7 -10.58 -2.46 -22.47
N GLU A 8 -11.00 -2.93 -23.65
CA GLU A 8 -11.15 -4.35 -23.94
C GLU A 8 -9.84 -5.12 -23.77
N ARG A 9 -8.71 -4.48 -24.12
CA ARG A 9 -7.39 -5.10 -24.02
C ARG A 9 -7.00 -5.35 -22.57
N LEU A 10 -7.12 -4.34 -21.70
CA LEU A 10 -6.81 -4.49 -20.28
C LEU A 10 -7.67 -5.57 -19.63
N ARG A 11 -8.98 -5.57 -19.91
CA ARG A 11 -9.91 -6.60 -19.41
C ARG A 11 -9.50 -7.99 -19.88
N THR A 12 -9.14 -8.13 -21.15
CA THR A 12 -8.69 -9.39 -21.73
C THR A 12 -7.40 -9.90 -21.09
N ASP A 13 -6.42 -9.02 -20.89
CA ASP A 13 -5.14 -9.37 -20.27
C ASP A 13 -5.32 -9.83 -18.81
N ILE A 14 -6.12 -9.10 -18.02
CA ILE A 14 -6.47 -9.48 -16.64
C ILE A 14 -7.15 -10.85 -16.62
N TRP A 15 -8.17 -11.06 -17.46
CA TRP A 15 -8.88 -12.33 -17.52
C TRP A 15 -7.97 -13.49 -17.91
N ASN A 16 -7.10 -13.31 -18.91
CA ASN A 16 -6.18 -14.35 -19.36
C ASN A 16 -5.22 -14.78 -18.26
N LEU A 17 -4.70 -13.82 -17.48
CA LEU A 17 -3.85 -14.14 -16.33
C LEU A 17 -4.63 -14.92 -15.29
N LEU A 18 -5.75 -14.39 -14.80
CA LEU A 18 -6.53 -15.00 -13.73
C LEU A 18 -7.10 -16.36 -14.14
N TYR A 19 -7.49 -16.54 -15.40
CA TYR A 19 -7.90 -17.84 -15.91
C TYR A 19 -6.80 -18.89 -15.83
N ASN A 20 -5.57 -18.53 -16.23
CA ASN A 20 -4.44 -19.46 -16.17
C ASN A 20 -3.99 -19.75 -14.74
N GLU A 21 -3.99 -18.75 -13.86
CA GLU A 21 -3.49 -18.86 -12.49
C GLU A 21 -4.52 -19.47 -11.52
N LEU A 22 -5.82 -19.23 -11.74
CA LEU A 22 -6.88 -19.62 -10.79
C LEU A 22 -7.75 -20.79 -11.26
N PHE A 23 -8.03 -20.89 -12.57
CA PHE A 23 -9.13 -21.74 -13.07
C PHE A 23 -8.69 -22.88 -14.00
N LYS A 24 -7.41 -22.92 -14.42
CA LYS A 24 -6.92 -23.96 -15.32
C LYS A 24 -6.71 -25.29 -14.57
N PRO A 25 -7.07 -26.46 -15.14
CA PRO A 25 -7.00 -27.77 -14.45
C PRO A 25 -5.62 -28.22 -13.96
N TYR A 26 -4.54 -27.60 -14.46
CA TYR A 26 -3.16 -27.85 -14.06
C TYR A 26 -2.54 -26.67 -13.30
N ALA A 27 -3.32 -25.64 -12.97
CA ALA A 27 -2.89 -24.66 -12.00
C ALA A 27 -2.54 -25.43 -10.72
N ARG A 28 -1.32 -25.21 -10.22
CA ARG A 28 -0.91 -25.70 -8.89
C ARG A 28 -2.04 -25.39 -7.91
N THR A 29 -2.27 -26.23 -6.89
CA THR A 29 -3.25 -25.99 -5.81
C THR A 29 -3.42 -24.50 -5.61
N ALA A 30 -4.58 -23.97 -6.02
CA ALA A 30 -4.77 -22.53 -6.13
C ALA A 30 -4.28 -21.88 -4.83
N PRO A 31 -3.50 -20.79 -4.88
CA PRO A 31 -3.00 -20.15 -3.67
C PRO A 31 -4.12 -19.60 -2.78
N TYR A 32 -5.38 -19.73 -3.22
CA TYR A 32 -6.59 -19.19 -2.62
C TYR A 32 -7.70 -20.23 -2.60
N SER A 33 -8.64 -20.02 -1.68
CA SER A 33 -9.91 -20.74 -1.67
C SER A 33 -10.88 -20.09 -2.66
N LEU A 34 -11.29 -20.80 -3.72
CA LEU A 34 -12.40 -20.36 -4.59
C LEU A 34 -13.70 -20.15 -3.81
N GLN A 35 -13.85 -20.83 -2.67
CA GLN A 35 -14.90 -20.61 -1.69
C GLN A 35 -14.86 -19.19 -1.09
N SER A 36 -13.66 -18.64 -0.88
CA SER A 36 -13.49 -17.27 -0.38
C SER A 36 -14.03 -16.23 -1.38
N PHE A 37 -13.79 -16.42 -2.68
CA PHE A 37 -14.40 -15.57 -3.72
C PHE A 37 -15.93 -15.61 -3.64
N TRP A 38 -16.49 -16.81 -3.50
CA TRP A 38 -17.94 -17.00 -3.44
C TRP A 38 -18.57 -16.34 -2.20
N TRP A 39 -18.00 -16.57 -1.02
CA TRP A 39 -18.56 -16.11 0.25
C TRP A 39 -18.23 -14.66 0.57
N HIS A 40 -16.99 -14.23 0.37
CA HIS A 40 -16.50 -12.95 0.88
C HIS A 40 -16.55 -11.85 -0.18
N HIS A 41 -16.16 -12.14 -1.44
CA HIS A 41 -16.19 -11.13 -2.50
C HIS A 41 -17.58 -11.02 -3.15
N PHE A 42 -18.14 -12.13 -3.62
CA PHE A 42 -19.44 -12.12 -4.29
C PHE A 42 -20.64 -12.19 -3.34
N ALA A 43 -20.40 -12.39 -2.04
CA ALA A 43 -21.42 -12.49 -0.99
C ALA A 43 -22.58 -13.43 -1.35
N ARG A 44 -22.28 -14.61 -1.90
CA ARG A 44 -23.28 -15.58 -2.37
C ARG A 44 -23.60 -16.64 -1.31
N PRO A 45 -24.84 -17.17 -1.28
CA PRO A 45 -25.25 -18.21 -0.34
C PRO A 45 -24.40 -19.48 -0.47
N ALA A 46 -24.00 -20.07 0.66
CA ALA A 46 -23.03 -21.17 0.69
C ALA A 46 -23.53 -22.45 0.00
N GLU A 47 -24.84 -22.70 0.05
CA GLU A 47 -25.52 -23.83 -0.56
C GLU A 47 -25.45 -23.84 -2.09
N GLU A 48 -25.22 -22.69 -2.72
CA GLU A 48 -25.15 -22.53 -4.17
C GLU A 48 -23.71 -22.63 -4.73
N TYR A 49 -22.72 -22.88 -3.87
CA TYR A 49 -21.30 -22.89 -4.21
C TYR A 49 -20.98 -23.91 -5.31
N ASN A 50 -20.24 -23.44 -6.33
CA ASN A 50 -19.69 -24.28 -7.38
C ASN A 50 -18.49 -23.58 -8.05
N ASP A 51 -17.36 -24.28 -8.18
CA ASP A 51 -16.12 -23.74 -8.76
C ASP A 51 -16.33 -23.13 -10.17
N GLY A 52 -17.13 -23.78 -11.02
CA GLY A 52 -17.43 -23.28 -12.37
C GLY A 52 -18.25 -21.99 -12.36
N ARG A 53 -19.10 -21.80 -11.35
CA ARG A 53 -19.83 -20.54 -11.16
C ARG A 53 -18.92 -19.41 -10.69
N VAL A 54 -17.92 -19.71 -9.85
CA VAL A 54 -16.89 -18.72 -9.44
C VAL A 54 -16.14 -18.19 -10.66
N ALA A 55 -15.65 -19.08 -11.53
CA ALA A 55 -14.96 -18.69 -12.76
C ALA A 55 -15.84 -17.81 -13.67
N SER A 56 -17.14 -18.14 -13.75
CA SER A 56 -18.10 -17.37 -14.55
C SER A 56 -18.34 -15.97 -13.98
N LEU A 57 -18.50 -15.85 -12.66
CA LEU A 57 -18.65 -14.56 -11.98
C LEU A 57 -17.40 -13.68 -12.13
N VAL A 58 -16.21 -14.25 -11.89
CA VAL A 58 -14.94 -13.53 -12.09
C VAL A 58 -14.81 -13.02 -13.52
N ARG A 59 -15.10 -13.87 -14.52
CA ARG A 59 -15.08 -13.46 -15.93
C ARG A 59 -16.08 -12.34 -16.19
N GLN A 60 -17.30 -12.47 -15.68
CA GLN A 60 -18.35 -11.46 -15.87
C GLN A 60 -17.94 -10.11 -15.27
N THR A 61 -17.43 -10.08 -14.04
CA THR A 61 -16.90 -8.86 -13.43
C THR A 61 -15.81 -8.22 -14.29
N ILE A 62 -14.85 -9.00 -14.79
CA ILE A 62 -13.74 -8.47 -15.57
C ILE A 62 -14.18 -7.96 -16.95
N ILE A 63 -15.12 -8.63 -17.62
CA ILE A 63 -15.50 -8.29 -19.01
C ILE A 63 -16.62 -7.25 -19.06
N GLU A 64 -17.62 -7.37 -18.18
CA GLU A 64 -18.87 -6.60 -18.24
C GLU A 64 -19.03 -5.63 -17.06
N GLY A 65 -18.32 -5.87 -15.95
CA GLY A 65 -18.43 -5.08 -14.73
C GLY A 65 -17.93 -3.64 -14.89
N GLN A 66 -18.40 -2.77 -14.00
CA GLN A 66 -17.89 -1.40 -13.89
C GLN A 66 -16.41 -1.40 -13.52
N TRP A 67 -15.72 -0.31 -13.85
CA TRP A 67 -14.28 -0.24 -13.67
C TRP A 67 -13.85 -0.50 -12.22
N TYR A 68 -14.62 0.03 -11.27
CA TYR A 68 -14.36 -0.15 -9.85
C TYR A 68 -14.57 -1.60 -9.41
N GLU A 69 -15.55 -2.33 -9.93
CA GLU A 69 -15.79 -3.73 -9.58
C GLU A 69 -14.61 -4.62 -9.97
N VAL A 70 -13.92 -4.29 -11.06
CA VAL A 70 -12.69 -4.99 -11.46
C VAL A 70 -11.58 -4.72 -10.46
N TYR A 71 -11.40 -3.48 -10.01
CA TYR A 71 -10.38 -3.15 -9.02
C TYR A 71 -10.69 -3.72 -7.63
N ASP A 72 -11.96 -3.72 -7.21
CA ASP A 72 -12.40 -4.34 -5.95
C ASP A 72 -12.11 -5.86 -5.97
N LEU A 73 -12.28 -6.51 -7.13
CA LEU A 73 -11.87 -7.91 -7.32
C LEU A 73 -10.35 -8.10 -7.24
N LEU A 74 -9.56 -7.22 -7.87
CA LEU A 74 -8.10 -7.28 -7.80
C LEU A 74 -7.57 -7.04 -6.39
N GLU A 75 -8.20 -6.13 -5.65
CA GLU A 75 -7.90 -5.88 -4.24
C GLU A 75 -8.22 -7.09 -3.37
N PHE A 76 -9.37 -7.72 -3.58
CA PHE A 76 -9.72 -8.98 -2.91
C PHE A 76 -8.71 -10.10 -3.20
N ILE A 77 -8.28 -10.25 -4.45
CA ILE A 77 -7.21 -11.20 -4.82
C ILE A 77 -5.93 -10.87 -4.05
N ALA A 78 -5.56 -9.60 -3.96
CA ALA A 78 -4.38 -9.16 -3.23
C ALA A 78 -4.47 -9.46 -1.73
N SER A 79 -5.63 -9.25 -1.11
CA SER A 79 -5.85 -9.55 0.32
C SER A 79 -5.85 -11.03 0.65
N GLU A 80 -6.30 -11.89 -0.28
CA GLU A 80 -6.26 -13.35 -0.13
C GLU A 80 -4.86 -13.94 -0.43
N THR A 81 -3.90 -13.11 -0.86
CA THR A 81 -2.49 -13.50 -1.10
C THR A 81 -1.48 -13.14 0.01
N PRO A 82 -1.71 -13.34 1.32
CA PRO A 82 -0.64 -13.17 2.29
C PRO A 82 0.44 -14.24 2.11
N GLY A 83 1.58 -13.84 1.57
CA GLY A 83 2.84 -14.61 1.63
C GLY A 83 3.07 -15.71 0.59
N HIS A 84 2.19 -15.94 -0.40
CA HIS A 84 2.40 -17.03 -1.39
C HIS A 84 2.28 -16.70 -2.89
N SER A 85 2.15 -15.44 -3.31
CA SER A 85 2.43 -15.10 -4.71
C SER A 85 2.68 -13.60 -4.93
N GLY A 86 3.83 -13.10 -4.45
CA GLY A 86 4.34 -11.82 -4.96
C GLY A 86 4.46 -11.84 -6.49
N ALA A 87 4.65 -13.02 -7.09
CA ALA A 87 4.68 -13.21 -8.54
C ALA A 87 3.35 -12.81 -9.22
N LEU A 88 2.19 -13.23 -8.70
CA LEU A 88 0.89 -12.88 -9.29
C LEU A 88 0.67 -11.37 -9.24
N LEU A 89 0.90 -10.74 -8.09
CA LEU A 89 0.72 -9.30 -7.93
C LEU A 89 1.70 -8.50 -8.80
N ASN A 90 2.93 -8.99 -8.97
CA ASN A 90 3.90 -8.38 -9.88
C ASN A 90 3.45 -8.46 -11.34
N ILE A 91 2.93 -9.61 -11.79
CA ILE A 91 2.42 -9.75 -13.16
C ILE A 91 1.15 -8.90 -13.36
N LEU A 92 0.25 -8.85 -12.37
CA LEU A 92 -0.92 -7.97 -12.41
C LEU A 92 -0.49 -6.50 -12.54
N ASN A 93 0.46 -6.04 -11.73
CA ASN A 93 0.99 -4.67 -11.84
C ASN A 93 1.62 -4.39 -13.22
N ALA A 94 2.35 -5.35 -13.79
CA ALA A 94 2.89 -5.21 -15.14
C ALA A 94 1.79 -5.12 -16.21
N ILE A 95 0.70 -5.89 -16.08
CA ILE A 95 -0.47 -5.80 -16.97
C ILE A 95 -1.13 -4.41 -16.85
N LEU A 96 -1.34 -3.93 -15.62
CA LEU A 96 -1.89 -2.61 -15.35
C LEU A 96 -1.02 -1.50 -15.97
N GLU A 97 0.30 -1.62 -15.86
CA GLU A 97 1.25 -0.67 -16.43
C GLU A 97 1.25 -0.63 -17.95
N VAL A 98 1.43 -1.78 -18.61
CA VAL A 98 1.49 -1.88 -20.08
C VAL A 98 0.21 -1.37 -20.72
N ASN A 99 -0.93 -1.56 -20.05
CA ASN A 99 -2.24 -1.09 -20.50
C ASN A 99 -2.59 0.32 -20.00
N ARG A 100 -1.66 1.04 -19.36
CA ARG A 100 -1.83 2.43 -18.89
C ARG A 100 -3.02 2.61 -17.93
N ALA A 101 -3.29 1.61 -17.09
CA ALA A 101 -4.23 1.74 -15.98
C ALA A 101 -3.74 2.79 -14.97
N GLY A 102 -4.68 3.55 -14.40
CA GLY A 102 -4.43 4.60 -13.40
C GLY A 102 -4.18 4.09 -11.98
N TYR A 103 -4.22 2.76 -11.79
CA TYR A 103 -4.09 2.14 -10.47
C TYR A 103 -3.01 1.06 -10.44
N ARG A 104 -2.46 0.82 -9.26
CA ARG A 104 -1.50 -0.26 -8.95
C ARG A 104 -1.84 -0.93 -7.63
N ILE A 105 -1.37 -2.16 -7.48
CA ILE A 105 -1.51 -2.94 -6.27
C ILE A 105 -0.24 -2.80 -5.44
N VAL A 106 -0.34 -2.27 -4.22
CA VAL A 106 0.78 -2.16 -3.27
C VAL A 106 0.28 -2.46 -1.86
N ALA A 107 1.06 -3.23 -1.09
CA ALA A 107 0.70 -3.64 0.27
C ALA A 107 -0.73 -4.23 0.40
N GLY A 108 -1.16 -4.99 -0.62
CA GLY A 108 -2.48 -5.63 -0.64
C GLY A 108 -3.65 -4.69 -0.97
N GLN A 109 -3.38 -3.46 -1.42
CA GLN A 109 -4.40 -2.45 -1.70
C GLN A 109 -4.27 -1.90 -3.12
N VAL A 110 -5.38 -1.48 -3.71
CA VAL A 110 -5.38 -0.79 -5.00
C VAL A 110 -5.26 0.72 -4.78
N VAL A 111 -4.19 1.33 -5.28
CA VAL A 111 -3.89 2.76 -5.11
C VAL A 111 -3.82 3.48 -6.44
N GLU A 112 -4.23 4.75 -6.45
CA GLU A 112 -4.07 5.68 -7.58
C GLU A 112 -2.65 6.29 -7.59
N ILE A 113 -1.63 5.44 -7.55
CA ILE A 113 -0.22 5.82 -7.67
C ILE A 113 0.34 5.01 -8.84
N THR A 114 0.83 5.72 -9.87
CA THR A 114 1.32 5.07 -11.10
C THR A 114 2.82 5.21 -11.32
N ASP A 115 3.51 6.06 -10.55
CA ASP A 115 4.96 6.21 -10.65
C ASP A 115 5.65 5.02 -9.97
N GLU A 116 6.50 4.32 -10.72
CA GLU A 116 7.13 3.09 -10.24
C GLU A 116 8.20 3.36 -9.16
N THR A 117 8.84 4.54 -9.17
CA THR A 117 9.81 4.93 -8.13
C THR A 117 9.09 5.17 -6.81
N GLU A 118 7.92 5.82 -6.86
CA GLU A 118 7.06 6.03 -5.70
C GLU A 118 6.55 4.71 -5.12
N LEU A 119 6.05 3.82 -5.98
CA LEU A 119 5.56 2.49 -5.57
C LEU A 119 6.67 1.63 -4.98
N GLU A 120 7.85 1.63 -5.59
CA GLU A 120 8.98 0.83 -5.12
C GLU A 120 9.47 1.31 -3.74
N SER A 121 9.42 2.62 -3.48
CA SER A 121 9.67 3.16 -2.14
C SER A 121 8.71 2.56 -1.11
N ILE A 122 7.41 2.53 -1.42
CA ILE A 122 6.37 1.99 -0.54
C ILE A 122 6.53 0.49 -0.35
N ARG A 123 6.77 -0.28 -1.43
CA ARG A 123 6.98 -1.74 -1.36
C ARG A 123 8.15 -2.10 -0.47
N ASN A 124 9.28 -1.42 -0.61
CA ASN A 124 10.46 -1.67 0.22
C ASN A 124 10.20 -1.37 1.70
N ALA A 125 9.44 -0.30 2.01
CA ALA A 125 9.06 0.01 3.37
C ALA A 125 8.03 -0.98 3.95
N ALA A 126 7.13 -1.52 3.11
CA ALA A 126 6.18 -2.56 3.49
C ALA A 126 6.83 -3.97 3.59
N ALA A 127 8.01 -4.17 3.01
CA ALA A 127 8.76 -5.43 3.03
C ALA A 127 9.54 -5.66 4.35
N GLN A 128 9.41 -4.76 5.32
CA GLN A 128 9.95 -4.96 6.68
C GLN A 128 9.41 -6.27 7.31
N PRO A 129 10.09 -6.83 8.34
CA PRO A 129 9.67 -8.09 8.93
C PRO A 129 8.19 -8.12 9.28
N ALA A 130 7.54 -9.25 8.98
CA ALA A 130 6.12 -9.45 9.26
C ALA A 130 5.84 -9.19 10.75
N GLY A 131 4.83 -8.35 11.03
CA GLY A 131 4.46 -7.95 12.39
C GLY A 131 5.33 -6.86 13.02
N SER A 132 6.35 -6.32 12.32
CA SER A 132 7.08 -5.16 12.80
C SER A 132 6.17 -3.92 12.85
N PRO A 133 6.33 -3.02 13.84
CA PRO A 133 5.56 -1.78 13.92
C PRO A 133 5.69 -0.93 12.65
N VAL A 134 6.90 -0.88 12.06
CA VAL A 134 7.15 -0.16 10.79
C VAL A 134 6.24 -0.68 9.68
N ARG A 135 6.23 -2.00 9.45
CA ARG A 135 5.39 -2.61 8.43
C ARG A 135 3.90 -2.35 8.66
N GLN A 136 3.44 -2.51 9.90
CA GLN A 136 2.03 -2.31 10.25
C GLN A 136 1.57 -0.87 9.95
N HIS A 137 2.39 0.11 10.30
CA HIS A 137 2.09 1.52 10.02
C HIS A 137 2.09 1.83 8.52
N ILE A 138 3.02 1.26 7.74
CA ILE A 138 3.02 1.42 6.27
C ILE A 138 1.79 0.77 5.65
N GLU A 139 1.48 -0.49 5.98
CA GLU A 139 0.30 -1.18 5.46
C GLU A 139 -0.98 -0.42 5.82
N LYS A 140 -1.08 0.09 7.05
CA LYS A 140 -2.23 0.90 7.49
C LYS A 140 -2.32 2.23 6.75
N ALA A 141 -1.20 2.91 6.52
CA ALA A 141 -1.15 4.16 5.77
C ALA A 141 -1.61 3.97 4.32
N VAL A 142 -1.19 2.88 3.67
CA VAL A 142 -1.64 2.51 2.32
C VAL A 142 -3.15 2.23 2.33
N GLN A 143 -3.66 1.44 3.29
CA GLN A 143 -5.10 1.15 3.39
C GLN A 143 -5.94 2.43 3.53
N LEU A 144 -5.51 3.36 4.39
CA LEU A 144 -6.22 4.63 4.61
C LEU A 144 -6.17 5.57 3.40
N PHE A 145 -5.16 5.41 2.53
CA PHE A 145 -5.00 6.16 1.29
C PHE A 145 -5.85 5.56 0.15
N ALA A 146 -5.94 4.23 0.09
CA ALA A 146 -6.59 3.47 -0.98
C ALA A 146 -8.12 3.55 -0.95
N ASP A 147 -8.72 3.77 0.23
CA ASP A 147 -10.18 3.82 0.41
C ASP A 147 -10.82 4.92 -0.46
N ARG A 148 -11.36 4.54 -1.63
CA ARG A 148 -11.99 5.45 -2.59
C ARG A 148 -13.30 6.02 -2.07
N ASP A 149 -14.05 5.24 -1.30
CA ASP A 149 -15.40 5.61 -0.87
C ASP A 149 -15.36 6.53 0.35
N ASN A 150 -14.34 6.38 1.21
CA ASN A 150 -14.11 7.22 2.37
C ASN A 150 -12.61 7.44 2.64
N PRO A 151 -11.92 8.23 1.79
CA PRO A 151 -10.47 8.42 1.91
C PRO A 151 -10.10 9.12 3.22
N GLN A 152 -9.18 8.52 3.96
CA GLN A 152 -8.71 9.04 5.25
C GLN A 152 -7.29 9.60 5.15
N TYR A 153 -7.08 10.53 4.21
CA TYR A 153 -5.77 11.12 3.91
C TYR A 153 -5.04 11.67 5.13
N ALA A 154 -5.73 12.37 6.04
CA ALA A 154 -5.13 12.86 7.28
C ALA A 154 -4.59 11.72 8.16
N ASN A 155 -5.30 10.60 8.22
CA ASN A 155 -4.86 9.43 8.99
C ASN A 155 -3.76 8.65 8.25
N SER A 156 -3.80 8.59 6.91
CA SER A 156 -2.70 8.03 6.11
C SER A 156 -1.39 8.78 6.35
N ILE A 157 -1.42 10.11 6.42
CA ILE A 157 -0.24 10.93 6.76
C ILE A 157 0.25 10.62 8.17
N LYS A 158 -0.66 10.52 9.15
CA LYS A 158 -0.30 10.18 10.55
C LYS A 158 0.39 8.82 10.65
N GLU A 159 -0.17 7.80 10.02
CA GLU A 159 0.40 6.45 10.00
C GLU A 159 1.74 6.40 9.25
N SER A 160 1.87 7.12 8.13
CA SER A 160 3.14 7.26 7.41
C SER A 160 4.26 7.78 8.31
N ILE A 161 3.95 8.76 9.16
CA ILE A 161 4.93 9.34 10.10
C ILE A 161 5.18 8.42 11.29
N SER A 162 4.15 7.73 11.79
CA SER A 162 4.31 6.68 12.80
C SER A 162 5.26 5.58 12.32
N ALA A 163 5.28 5.23 11.03
CA ALA A 163 6.26 4.31 10.47
C ALA A 163 7.71 4.82 10.58
N VAL A 164 7.94 6.11 10.29
CA VAL A 164 9.25 6.76 10.47
C VAL A 164 9.65 6.81 11.94
N GLU A 165 8.71 7.11 12.85
CA GLU A 165 8.94 7.06 14.29
C GLU A 165 9.36 5.68 14.77
N ALA A 166 8.66 4.63 14.32
CA ALA A 166 8.98 3.26 14.63
C ALA A 166 10.39 2.89 14.16
N ALA A 167 10.71 3.17 12.89
CA ALA A 167 12.05 2.90 12.34
C ALA A 167 13.14 3.64 13.10
N ALA A 168 12.92 4.92 13.43
CA ALA A 168 13.89 5.72 14.17
C ALA A 168 14.10 5.21 15.61
N ARG A 169 13.04 4.73 16.28
CA ARG A 169 13.13 4.11 17.63
C ARG A 169 13.94 2.83 17.60
N ASP A 170 13.72 1.98 16.60
CA ASP A 170 14.44 0.72 16.42
C ASP A 170 15.94 0.96 16.24
N ILE A 171 16.33 1.91 15.38
CA ILE A 171 17.74 2.19 15.09
C ILE A 171 18.43 2.92 16.23
N SER A 172 17.76 3.89 16.86
CA SER A 172 18.34 4.63 17.99
C SER A 172 18.50 3.77 19.26
N GLY A 173 17.83 2.62 19.34
CA GLY A 173 17.73 1.82 20.55
C GLY A 173 16.93 2.52 21.67
N LYS A 174 16.06 3.47 21.32
CA LYS A 174 15.26 4.27 22.26
C LYS A 174 13.76 4.03 22.00
N PRO A 175 13.15 2.97 22.59
CA PRO A 175 11.79 2.55 22.25
C PRO A 175 10.69 3.58 22.56
N SER A 176 10.95 4.56 23.42
CA SER A 176 10.01 5.62 23.80
C SER A 176 10.40 7.01 23.31
N ALA A 177 11.43 7.13 22.46
CA ALA A 177 11.85 8.44 21.99
C ALA A 177 10.82 9.05 21.03
N VAL A 178 10.61 10.36 21.16
CA VAL A 178 9.99 11.16 20.11
C VAL A 178 10.95 11.26 18.92
N LEU A 179 10.40 11.43 17.70
CA LEU A 179 11.19 11.39 16.46
C LEU A 179 12.43 12.28 16.49
N GLY A 180 12.28 13.53 16.93
CA GLY A 180 13.38 14.49 16.99
C GLY A 180 14.55 13.99 17.85
N SER A 181 14.26 13.39 19.00
CA SER A 181 15.26 12.83 19.91
C SER A 181 15.86 11.52 19.39
N ALA A 182 15.06 10.69 18.72
CA ALA A 182 15.56 9.48 18.07
C ALA A 182 16.55 9.82 16.93
N LEU A 183 16.23 10.83 16.10
CA LEU A 183 17.12 11.29 15.03
C LEU A 183 18.43 11.90 15.57
N ASP A 184 18.38 12.62 16.70
CA ASP A 184 19.60 13.12 17.36
C ASP A 184 20.50 11.98 17.83
N GLU A 185 19.90 10.88 18.30
CA GLU A 185 20.64 9.71 18.75
C GLU A 185 21.24 8.92 17.58
N ILE A 186 20.47 8.72 16.50
CA ILE A 186 20.95 8.12 15.25
C ILE A 186 22.16 8.91 14.72
N ALA A 187 22.09 10.24 14.66
CA ALA A 187 23.17 11.08 14.17
C ALA A 187 24.49 10.95 14.97
N LYS A 188 24.45 10.46 16.22
CA LYS A 188 25.65 10.15 17.01
C LYS A 188 26.21 8.75 16.72
N GLN A 189 25.35 7.80 16.36
CA GLN A 189 25.67 6.36 16.25
C GLN A 189 26.12 5.95 14.84
N VAL A 190 25.53 6.53 13.80
CA VAL A 190 25.87 6.25 12.38
C VAL A 190 26.75 7.35 11.77
N ALA A 191 27.39 7.05 10.63
CA ALA A 191 28.23 7.98 9.88
C ALA A 191 27.57 9.38 9.76
N PRO A 192 28.35 10.48 9.74
CA PRO A 192 27.82 11.80 10.08
C PRO A 192 26.68 12.23 9.16
N VAL A 193 25.46 12.22 9.69
CA VAL A 193 24.30 12.89 9.08
C VAL A 193 24.56 14.39 9.14
N HIS A 194 24.53 15.06 7.99
CA HIS A 194 24.81 16.50 7.95
C HIS A 194 23.78 17.29 8.80
N PRO A 195 24.20 18.24 9.65
CA PRO A 195 23.28 18.95 10.56
C PRO A 195 22.10 19.66 9.86
N ALA A 196 22.32 20.16 8.64
CA ALA A 196 21.24 20.77 7.85
C ALA A 196 20.16 19.76 7.43
N LEU A 197 20.55 18.51 7.12
CA LEU A 197 19.61 17.44 6.77
C LEU A 197 18.78 17.05 8.00
N LEU A 198 19.43 16.88 9.15
CA LEU A 198 18.76 16.59 10.42
C LEU A 198 17.74 17.69 10.80
N LYS A 199 18.12 18.96 10.62
CA LYS A 199 17.21 20.10 10.82
C LYS A 199 16.01 20.04 9.86
N GLY A 200 16.25 19.68 8.60
CA GLY A 200 15.20 19.50 7.59
C GLY A 200 14.18 18.45 7.99
N TRP A 201 14.61 17.23 8.35
CA TRP A 201 13.71 16.17 8.82
C TRP A 201 12.87 16.63 10.01
N LYS A 202 13.52 17.23 11.03
CA LYS A 202 12.80 17.73 12.21
C LYS A 202 11.73 18.78 11.85
N ALA A 203 12.00 19.66 10.89
CA ALA A 203 11.03 20.66 10.44
C ALA A 203 9.84 20.01 9.70
N ILE A 204 10.13 19.08 8.78
CA ILE A 204 9.10 18.38 7.98
C ILE A 204 8.16 17.57 8.87
N TYR A 205 8.68 16.87 9.88
CA TYR A 205 7.84 16.08 10.78
C TYR A 205 7.26 16.89 11.96
N GLY A 206 7.86 18.04 12.27
CA GLY A 206 7.26 19.03 13.17
C GLY A 206 5.96 19.59 12.60
N PHE A 207 5.93 19.87 11.29
CA PHE A 207 4.75 20.37 10.58
C PHE A 207 3.47 19.55 10.83
N THR A 208 3.56 18.23 10.99
CA THR A 208 2.38 17.38 11.21
C THR A 208 1.93 17.30 12.67
N SER A 209 2.78 17.77 13.59
CA SER A 209 2.54 17.78 15.04
C SER A 209 2.15 19.16 15.59
N ASP A 210 2.34 20.23 14.81
CA ASP A 210 2.02 21.60 15.20
C ASP A 210 0.51 21.89 15.18
N SER A 211 0.09 22.89 15.94
CA SER A 211 -1.32 23.29 16.18
C SER A 211 -2.09 23.84 14.96
N GLY A 212 -1.51 23.79 13.76
CA GLY A 212 -2.17 24.03 12.47
C GLY A 212 -1.86 22.97 11.41
N GLY A 213 -1.21 21.88 11.81
CA GLY A 213 -0.80 20.76 10.98
C GLY A 213 -1.87 19.67 10.86
N ILE A 214 -1.50 18.56 10.22
CA ILE A 214 -2.40 17.46 9.85
C ILE A 214 -3.05 16.76 11.07
N ARG A 215 -2.43 16.82 12.27
CA ARG A 215 -3.05 16.29 13.50
C ARG A 215 -4.28 17.07 13.98
N HIS A 216 -4.47 18.30 13.50
CA HIS A 216 -5.58 19.19 13.85
C HIS A 216 -6.43 19.59 12.65
N ALA A 217 -6.44 18.77 11.59
CA ALA A 217 -7.06 19.05 10.29
C ALA A 217 -8.57 19.43 10.34
N ASP A 218 -9.25 19.21 11.47
CA ASP A 218 -10.64 19.62 11.71
C ASP A 218 -10.78 21.06 12.25
N THR A 219 -9.67 21.81 12.39
CA THR A 219 -9.65 23.16 12.96
C THR A 219 -9.65 24.22 11.85
N GLN A 220 -10.43 25.30 12.01
CA GLN A 220 -10.38 26.42 11.07
C GLN A 220 -8.94 26.97 10.92
N GLY A 221 -8.43 26.99 9.69
CA GLY A 221 -7.09 27.47 9.35
C GLY A 221 -6.01 26.39 9.21
N SER A 222 -6.34 25.11 9.40
CA SER A 222 -5.41 24.01 9.14
C SER A 222 -5.22 23.75 7.65
N ILE A 223 -4.04 23.22 7.28
CA ILE A 223 -3.80 22.76 5.91
C ILE A 223 -4.62 21.48 5.65
N PRO A 224 -5.44 21.45 4.59
CA PRO A 224 -6.24 20.27 4.27
C PRO A 224 -5.33 19.09 3.87
N ALA A 225 -5.68 17.89 4.34
CA ALA A 225 -5.03 16.67 3.91
C ALA A 225 -5.59 16.23 2.55
N THR A 226 -5.01 16.74 1.46
CA THR A 226 -5.38 16.34 0.09
C THR A 226 -4.77 14.98 -0.27
N GLN A 227 -5.26 14.36 -1.34
CA GLN A 227 -4.69 13.12 -1.89
C GLN A 227 -3.21 13.29 -2.22
N GLU A 228 -2.83 14.39 -2.89
CA GLU A 228 -1.45 14.65 -3.29
C GLU A 228 -0.54 14.82 -2.07
N LEU A 229 -1.02 15.48 -1.03
CA LEU A 229 -0.27 15.65 0.21
C LEU A 229 -0.11 14.30 0.94
N ALA A 230 -1.16 13.47 0.97
CA ALA A 230 -1.07 12.14 1.54
C ALA A 230 -0.12 11.22 0.76
N GLN A 231 -0.17 11.24 -0.57
CA GLN A 231 0.76 10.53 -1.43
C GLN A 231 2.20 10.99 -1.19
N TYR A 232 2.43 12.31 -1.13
CA TYR A 232 3.76 12.87 -0.81
C TYR A 232 4.29 12.33 0.51
N PHE A 233 3.49 12.37 1.58
CA PHE A 233 3.93 11.86 2.89
C PHE A 233 4.10 10.34 2.89
N LEU A 234 3.21 9.58 2.27
CA LEU A 234 3.35 8.14 2.16
C LEU A 234 4.67 7.77 1.48
N VAL A 235 4.93 8.33 0.29
CA VAL A 235 6.15 8.06 -0.49
C VAL A 235 7.42 8.51 0.23
N THR A 236 7.45 9.74 0.75
CA THR A 236 8.65 10.29 1.39
C THR A 236 8.93 9.66 2.76
N CYS A 237 7.91 9.30 3.53
CA CYS A 237 8.07 8.53 4.75
C CYS A 237 8.55 7.11 4.45
N SER A 238 8.03 6.44 3.41
CA SER A 238 8.56 5.15 2.96
C SER A 238 10.03 5.25 2.56
N ALA A 239 10.41 6.30 1.83
CA ALA A 239 11.82 6.52 1.43
C ALA A 239 12.71 6.76 2.67
N MET A 240 12.20 7.51 3.66
CA MET A 240 12.90 7.74 4.92
C MET A 240 13.05 6.46 5.73
N VAL A 241 12.02 5.62 5.83
CA VAL A 241 12.09 4.29 6.47
C VAL A 241 13.16 3.44 5.80
N ASN A 242 13.17 3.40 4.47
CA ASN A 242 14.18 2.65 3.70
C ASN A 242 15.60 3.18 3.99
N LEU A 243 15.80 4.49 3.98
CA LEU A 243 17.09 5.10 4.34
C LEU A 243 17.49 4.72 5.77
N LEU A 244 16.61 4.96 6.74
CA LEU A 244 16.86 4.68 8.15
C LEU A 244 17.27 3.22 8.35
N THR A 245 16.54 2.26 7.78
CA THR A 245 16.84 0.83 7.94
C THR A 245 18.17 0.41 7.30
N THR A 246 18.70 1.16 6.32
CA THR A 246 20.08 0.97 5.81
C THR A 246 21.17 1.55 6.72
N LEU A 247 20.82 2.51 7.57
CA LEU A 247 21.72 3.08 8.57
C LEU A 247 21.87 2.09 9.74
N GLN A 248 22.66 1.02 9.53
CA GLN A 248 22.97 0.06 10.58
C GLN A 248 23.71 0.76 11.72
N ALA A 249 23.25 0.57 12.96
CA ALA A 249 24.05 0.88 14.14
C ALA A 249 25.35 0.06 14.04
N LYS A 250 26.50 0.73 14.17
CA LYS A 250 27.78 0.01 14.29
C LYS A 250 27.68 -0.93 15.51
N PRO A 251 28.11 -2.20 15.40
CA PRO A 251 28.17 -3.10 16.55
C PRO A 251 29.09 -2.55 17.65
#